data_AF-A0A075B3M7-F1
#
_entry.id   AF-A0A075B3M7-F1
#
_cell.length_a   1.000
_cell.length_b   1.000
_cell.length_c   1.000
_cell.angle_alpha   90.00
_cell.angle_beta   90.00
_cell.angle_gamma   90.00
#
_symmetry.space_group_name_H-M   'P 1'
#
loop_
_entity.id
_entity.type
_entity.pdbx_description
1 polymer ?
#
loop_
_entity_poly.entity_id
_entity_poly.type
_entity_poly.pdbx_seq_one_letter_code
_entity_poly.pdbx_strand_id
1 'polypeptide(L)'
;MYSASADCTISLWSIERKSIVKRLEGHKATVKKITINENAPDIVITGARDGDIRVWDMRKSSNDFKMSKSDPCVRVLNDCHRKMEIKKRKRKSLTNANNGSSVTGLTFLKYSYTFASTGLPDQSIKIWDLRKLGKNLQNPINEIKEHEDIFANGLTDLAFNNHSNDLYALSRKGE
;
A
#
# COMPACT_ATOMS: atom_id res chain seq x y z
N MET A 1 6.63 10.11 -14.62
CA MET A 1 7.41 9.26 -13.69
C MET A 1 7.01 9.61 -12.26
N TYR A 2 6.95 8.66 -11.34
CA TYR A 2 6.69 8.92 -9.92
C TYR A 2 7.90 8.55 -9.07
N SER A 3 8.13 9.30 -7.99
CA SER A 3 9.16 8.99 -6.99
C SER A 3 8.58 9.06 -5.58
N ALA A 4 8.93 8.09 -4.74
CA ALA A 4 8.65 8.10 -3.30
C ALA A 4 9.87 8.64 -2.55
N SER A 5 9.62 9.35 -1.44
CA SER A 5 10.68 9.90 -0.60
C SER A 5 10.51 9.50 0.87
N ALA A 6 11.63 9.55 1.61
CA ALA A 6 11.65 9.36 3.05
C ALA A 6 10.90 10.47 3.81
N ASP A 7 10.70 11.63 3.18
CA ASP A 7 9.96 12.79 3.69
C ASP A 7 8.43 12.61 3.71
N CYS A 8 7.94 11.38 3.45
CA CYS A 8 6.52 11.02 3.39
C CYS A 8 5.76 11.60 2.17
N THR A 9 6.46 12.18 1.20
CA THR A 9 5.86 12.75 -0.02
C THR A 9 6.10 11.86 -1.24
N ILE A 10 5.18 11.95 -2.20
CA ILE A 10 5.33 11.39 -3.54
C ILE A 10 5.39 12.54 -4.54
N SER A 11 6.34 12.49 -5.47
CA SER A 11 6.47 13.49 -6.53
C SER A 11 6.15 12.88 -7.88
N LEU A 12 5.29 13.57 -8.65
CA LEU A 12 5.02 13.28 -10.06
C LEU A 12 5.88 14.20 -10.93
N TRP A 13 6.66 13.60 -11.81
CA TRP A 13 7.60 14.26 -12.70
C TRP A 13 7.14 14.15 -14.15
N SER A 14 7.17 15.28 -14.86
CA SER A 14 7.09 15.32 -16.32
C SER A 14 8.51 15.27 -16.88
N ILE A 15 8.79 14.24 -17.67
CA ILE A 15 10.08 14.08 -18.35
C ILE A 15 10.25 15.17 -19.41
N GLU A 16 9.17 15.49 -20.12
CA GLU A 16 9.16 16.52 -21.15
C GLU A 16 9.46 17.91 -20.58
N ARG A 17 8.81 18.27 -19.46
CA ARG A 17 9.01 19.57 -18.79
C ARG A 17 10.22 19.60 -17.86
N LYS A 18 10.86 18.44 -17.63
CA LYS A 18 11.96 18.24 -16.67
C LYS A 18 11.66 18.82 -15.28
N SER A 19 10.40 18.76 -14.85
CA SER A 19 9.92 19.41 -13.64
C SER A 19 8.91 18.56 -12.89
N ILE A 20 8.73 18.88 -11.61
CA ILE A 20 7.67 18.32 -10.77
C ILE A 20 6.34 18.92 -11.24
N VAL A 21 5.42 18.04 -11.64
CA VAL A 21 4.05 18.39 -12.02
C VAL A 21 3.19 18.50 -10.78
N LYS A 22 3.37 17.58 -9.82
CA LYS A 22 2.56 17.52 -8.61
C LYS A 22 3.29 16.86 -7.47
N ARG A 23 3.02 17.32 -6.25
CA ARG A 23 3.40 16.65 -5.00
C ARG A 23 2.16 16.09 -4.33
N LEU A 24 2.22 14.85 -3.90
CA LEU A 24 1.16 14.16 -3.15
C LEU A 24 1.65 14.00 -1.72
N GLU A 25 0.86 14.50 -0.79
CA GLU A 25 1.18 14.55 0.64
C GLU A 25 0.03 13.92 1.43
N GLY A 26 0.35 13.22 2.51
CA GLY A 26 -0.66 12.63 3.39
C GLY A 26 -0.20 11.40 4.15
N HIS A 27 0.82 10.68 3.67
CA HIS A 27 1.44 9.63 4.46
C HIS A 27 2.08 10.19 5.73
N LYS A 28 2.04 9.42 6.81
CA LYS A 28 2.59 9.81 8.13
C LYS A 28 3.99 9.28 8.36
N ALA A 29 4.48 8.43 7.45
CA ALA A 29 5.82 7.88 7.47
C ALA A 29 6.34 7.64 6.05
N THR A 30 7.60 7.23 5.95
CA THR A 30 8.28 6.96 4.67
C THR A 30 7.45 6.11 3.73
N VAL A 31 7.24 6.62 2.52
CA VAL A 31 6.60 5.88 1.43
C VAL A 31 7.56 4.83 0.91
N LYS A 32 7.13 3.56 0.93
CA LYS A 32 7.97 2.41 0.58
C LYS A 32 7.70 1.90 -0.82
N LYS A 33 6.45 1.99 -1.27
CA LYS A 33 6.03 1.45 -2.57
C LYS A 33 5.06 2.40 -3.27
N ILE A 34 5.17 2.43 -4.59
CA ILE A 34 4.25 3.08 -5.52
C ILE A 34 3.93 2.06 -6.61
N THR A 35 2.66 1.90 -6.93
CA THR A 35 2.23 1.09 -8.07
C THR A 35 1.17 1.84 -8.87
N ILE A 36 1.14 1.59 -10.16
CA ILE A 36 0.28 2.27 -11.14
C ILE A 36 -0.40 1.19 -11.95
N ASN A 37 -1.66 1.41 -12.29
CA ASN A 37 -2.38 0.51 -13.17
C ASN A 37 -2.12 0.89 -14.63
N GLU A 38 -1.69 -0.07 -15.45
CA GLU A 38 -1.48 0.15 -16.88
C GLU A 38 -2.75 0.61 -17.61
N ASN A 39 -3.93 0.12 -17.19
CA ASN A 39 -5.22 0.49 -17.78
C ASN A 39 -5.80 1.79 -17.22
N ALA A 40 -5.34 2.22 -16.06
CA ALA A 40 -5.82 3.41 -15.38
C ALA A 40 -4.64 4.21 -14.84
N PRO A 41 -3.84 4.85 -15.71
CA PRO A 41 -2.59 5.51 -15.33
C PRO A 41 -2.79 6.71 -14.40
N ASP A 42 -4.02 7.24 -14.34
CA ASP A 42 -4.39 8.32 -13.41
C ASP A 42 -4.64 7.84 -11.98
N ILE A 43 -4.74 6.52 -11.76
CA ILE A 43 -4.89 5.93 -10.45
C ILE A 43 -3.54 5.42 -9.97
N VAL A 44 -3.09 5.99 -8.87
CA VAL A 44 -1.83 5.62 -8.23
C VAL A 44 -2.16 5.04 -6.86
N ILE A 45 -1.50 3.93 -6.51
CA ILE A 45 -1.59 3.37 -5.16
C ILE A 45 -0.21 3.46 -4.52
N THR A 46 -0.17 3.90 -3.27
CA THR A 46 1.06 4.01 -2.49
C THR A 46 0.92 3.29 -1.16
N GLY A 47 2.01 2.69 -0.70
CA GLY A 47 2.11 2.01 0.59
C GLY A 47 3.31 2.52 1.36
N ALA A 48 3.14 2.70 2.67
CA ALA A 48 4.17 3.31 3.52
C ALA A 48 4.38 2.56 4.84
N ARG A 49 5.40 3.01 5.58
CA ARG A 49 5.76 2.50 6.92
C ARG A 49 4.75 2.91 8.00
N ASP A 50 3.80 3.78 7.68
CA ASP A 50 2.67 4.10 8.56
C ASP A 50 1.65 2.96 8.61
N GLY A 51 1.77 2.00 7.68
CA GLY A 51 0.87 0.86 7.58
C GLY A 51 -0.36 1.14 6.73
N ASP A 52 -0.46 2.34 6.17
CA ASP A 52 -1.58 2.77 5.37
C ASP A 52 -1.29 2.56 3.88
N ILE A 53 -2.34 2.20 3.14
CA ILE A 53 -2.35 2.21 1.68
C ILE A 53 -3.22 3.36 1.23
N ARG A 54 -2.67 4.24 0.38
CA ARG A 54 -3.39 5.40 -0.16
C ARG A 54 -3.66 5.21 -1.65
N VAL A 55 -4.85 5.60 -2.06
CA VAL A 55 -5.27 5.62 -3.46
C VAL A 55 -5.44 7.07 -3.89
N TRP A 56 -4.73 7.44 -4.94
CA TRP A 56 -4.69 8.78 -5.50
C TRP A 56 -5.35 8.78 -6.87
N ASP A 57 -6.24 9.75 -7.10
CA ASP A 57 -6.86 9.99 -8.40
C ASP A 57 -6.33 11.32 -8.94
N MET A 58 -5.50 11.24 -9.98
CA MET A 58 -4.83 12.39 -10.56
C MET A 58 -5.80 13.27 -11.36
N ARG A 59 -6.97 12.75 -11.75
CA ARG A 59 -8.02 13.51 -12.46
C ARG A 59 -8.72 14.50 -11.56
N LYS A 60 -8.77 14.20 -10.26
CA LYS A 60 -9.43 15.06 -9.25
C LYS A 60 -8.62 16.30 -8.88
N SER A 61 -7.55 16.58 -9.63
CA SER A 61 -6.78 17.81 -9.47
C SER A 61 -7.48 18.99 -10.14
N SER A 62 -7.99 19.92 -9.34
CA SER A 62 -7.95 21.36 -9.64
C SER A 62 -8.64 21.90 -10.92
N ASN A 63 -9.75 21.30 -11.38
CA ASN A 63 -10.61 21.94 -12.39
C ASN A 63 -11.86 22.62 -11.81
N ASP A 64 -12.16 22.45 -10.52
CA ASP A 64 -13.23 23.19 -9.87
C ASP A 64 -12.70 24.51 -9.31
N PHE A 65 -12.82 25.57 -10.10
CA PHE A 65 -12.46 26.96 -9.76
C PHE A 65 -13.10 27.52 -8.46
N LYS A 66 -13.94 26.75 -7.76
CA LYS A 66 -14.74 27.19 -6.61
C LYS A 66 -14.51 26.45 -5.30
N MET A 67 -13.67 25.42 -5.23
CA MET A 67 -13.44 24.68 -3.99
C MET A 67 -11.95 24.56 -3.68
N SER A 68 -11.58 24.75 -2.41
CA SER A 68 -10.24 24.53 -1.87
C SER A 68 -9.55 23.34 -2.51
N LYS A 69 -8.32 23.50 -3.01
CA LYS A 69 -7.40 22.46 -3.53
C LYS A 69 -7.88 21.05 -3.17
N SER A 70 -8.64 20.41 -4.05
CA SER A 70 -9.18 19.07 -3.80
C SER A 70 -8.02 18.10 -3.58
N ASP A 71 -8.02 17.43 -2.42
CA ASP A 71 -7.01 16.42 -2.10
C ASP A 71 -7.06 15.30 -3.16
N PRO A 72 -5.97 15.02 -3.89
CA PRO A 72 -5.93 13.92 -4.84
C PRO A 72 -6.12 12.55 -4.17
N CYS A 73 -5.95 12.45 -2.85
CA CYS A 73 -6.19 11.21 -2.10
C CYS A 73 -7.68 10.91 -2.05
N VAL A 74 -8.10 9.91 -2.83
CA VAL A 74 -9.53 9.51 -2.88
C VAL A 74 -9.88 8.46 -1.84
N ARG A 75 -8.89 7.67 -1.38
CA ARG A 75 -9.09 6.65 -0.34
C ARG A 75 -7.82 6.43 0.47
N VAL A 76 -8.04 6.09 1.74
CA VAL A 76 -7.00 5.62 2.67
C VAL A 76 -7.49 4.32 3.29
N LEU A 77 -6.69 3.28 3.17
CA LEU A 77 -6.86 2.00 3.85
C LEU A 77 -5.88 1.99 5.01
N ASN A 78 -6.41 1.99 6.24
CA ASN A 78 -5.57 2.17 7.42
C ASN A 78 -5.10 0.83 7.96
N ASP A 79 -3.88 0.79 8.49
CA ASP A 79 -3.36 -0.35 9.25
C ASP A 79 -3.48 -1.70 8.53
N CYS A 80 -3.26 -1.70 7.20
CA CYS A 80 -3.51 -2.84 6.33
C CYS A 80 -2.79 -4.12 6.76
N HIS A 81 -1.63 -4.01 7.40
CA HIS A 81 -0.80 -5.14 7.83
C HIS A 81 -0.50 -5.15 9.33
N ARG A 82 -1.46 -4.70 10.14
CA ARG A 82 -1.34 -4.80 11.61
C ARG A 82 -1.57 -6.24 12.07
N LYS A 83 -0.64 -6.80 12.85
CA LYS A 83 -0.82 -8.10 13.50
C LYS A 83 -1.89 -7.98 14.59
N MET A 84 -3.01 -8.69 14.42
CA MET A 84 -4.06 -8.76 15.44
C MET A 84 -3.66 -9.76 16.51
N GLU A 85 -3.27 -9.30 17.70
CA GLU A 85 -3.07 -10.19 18.85
C GLU A 85 -4.43 -10.56 19.46
N ILE A 86 -4.74 -11.86 19.49
CA ILE A 86 -5.86 -12.36 20.30
C ILE A 86 -5.41 -12.20 21.76
N LYS A 87 -5.99 -11.23 22.49
CA LYS A 87 -5.74 -11.04 23.92
C LYS A 87 -6.15 -12.29 24.70
N LYS A 88 -5.23 -13.24 24.90
CA LYS A 88 -5.35 -14.21 26.00
C LYS A 88 -5.17 -13.43 27.29
N ARG A 89 -6.18 -13.44 28.16
CA ARG A 89 -6.13 -12.83 29.51
C ARG A 89 -4.92 -13.39 30.28
N LYS A 90 -3.78 -12.69 30.31
CA LYS A 90 -2.84 -12.66 31.44
C LYS A 90 -1.66 -11.67 31.23
N ARG A 91 -1.43 -10.91 32.31
CA ARG A 91 -0.28 -10.09 32.76
C ARG A 91 0.41 -9.16 31.74
N LYS A 92 0.30 -7.86 32.04
CA LYS A 92 1.05 -6.75 31.42
C LYS A 92 2.56 -7.06 31.48
N SER A 93 3.13 -7.41 30.33
CA SER A 93 4.53 -7.18 30.04
C SER A 93 4.59 -5.89 29.22
N LEU A 94 5.18 -4.82 29.76
CA LEU A 94 5.59 -3.66 28.97
C LEU A 94 6.87 -4.07 28.23
N THR A 95 6.73 -4.79 27.13
CA THR A 95 7.72 -4.73 26.06
C THR A 95 7.24 -3.68 25.08
N ASN A 96 8.13 -2.75 24.74
CA ASN A 96 7.88 -1.65 23.82
C ASN A 96 7.79 -2.22 22.39
N ALA A 97 6.70 -2.93 22.09
CA ALA A 97 6.49 -3.54 20.79
C ALA A 97 6.05 -2.43 19.83
N ASN A 98 7.03 -1.83 19.15
CA ASN A 98 6.82 -1.17 17.87
C ASN A 98 6.32 -2.21 16.84
N ASN A 99 5.12 -2.76 17.05
CA ASN A 99 4.38 -3.59 16.08
C ASN A 99 3.83 -2.67 14.98
N GLY A 100 4.68 -1.82 14.42
CA GLY A 100 4.33 -0.85 13.40
C GLY A 100 3.82 -1.59 12.17
N SER A 101 2.54 -1.42 11.85
CA SER A 101 1.99 -1.80 10.56
C SER A 101 2.86 -1.14 9.49
N SER A 102 3.36 -1.91 8.53
CA SER A 102 4.20 -1.39 7.44
C SER A 102 3.86 -2.13 6.18
N VAL A 103 3.53 -1.38 5.13
CA VAL A 103 3.34 -1.92 3.79
C VAL A 103 4.72 -2.02 3.13
N THR A 104 5.14 -3.24 2.80
CA THR A 104 6.47 -3.53 2.26
C THR A 104 6.44 -3.95 0.80
N GLY A 105 5.38 -4.62 0.36
CA GLY A 105 5.12 -4.91 -1.06
C GLY A 105 3.77 -4.35 -1.49
N LEU A 106 3.70 -3.91 -2.74
CA LEU A 106 2.47 -3.39 -3.35
C LEU A 106 2.55 -3.54 -4.87
N THR A 107 1.62 -4.28 -5.47
CA THR A 107 1.57 -4.48 -6.93
C THR A 107 0.14 -4.59 -7.43
N PHE A 108 -0.15 -4.04 -8.61
CA PHE A 108 -1.39 -4.33 -9.31
C PHE A 108 -1.39 -5.76 -9.86
N LEU A 109 -2.58 -6.35 -9.93
CA LEU A 109 -2.83 -7.62 -10.60
C LEU A 109 -3.46 -7.36 -11.98
N LYS A 110 -3.02 -8.13 -12.97
CA LYS A 110 -3.29 -8.04 -14.42
C LYS A 110 -4.56 -7.26 -14.78
N TYR A 111 -4.39 -6.12 -15.46
CA TYR A 111 -5.44 -5.33 -16.13
C TYR A 111 -6.74 -5.09 -15.35
N SER A 112 -6.67 -5.23 -14.03
CA SER A 112 -7.82 -5.21 -13.15
C SER A 112 -7.69 -4.05 -12.17
N TYR A 113 -8.78 -3.71 -11.50
CA TYR A 113 -8.78 -2.78 -10.38
C TYR A 113 -8.34 -3.47 -9.07
N THR A 114 -7.70 -4.64 -9.18
CA THR A 114 -7.25 -5.45 -8.06
C THR A 114 -5.75 -5.27 -7.85
N PHE A 115 -5.33 -5.14 -6.60
CA PHE A 115 -3.94 -5.06 -6.22
C PHE A 115 -3.65 -5.96 -5.01
N ALA A 116 -2.41 -6.38 -4.89
CA ALA A 116 -1.90 -7.14 -3.75
C ALA A 116 -0.99 -6.25 -2.91
N SER A 117 -1.05 -6.43 -1.59
CA SER A 117 -0.13 -5.81 -0.65
C SER A 117 0.43 -6.84 0.32
N THR A 118 1.64 -6.58 0.81
CA THR A 118 2.27 -7.33 1.89
C THR A 118 2.79 -6.41 2.96
N GLY A 119 2.92 -6.97 4.17
CA GLY A 119 3.57 -6.32 5.28
C GLY A 119 4.46 -7.26 6.07
N LEU A 120 5.29 -6.66 6.91
CA LEU A 120 6.18 -7.39 7.81
C LEU A 120 5.44 -8.02 9.00
N PRO A 121 4.53 -7.31 9.71
CA PRO A 121 4.05 -7.82 10.99
C PRO A 121 3.03 -8.96 10.90
N ASP A 122 2.16 -8.94 9.89
CA ASP A 122 1.01 -9.84 9.78
C ASP A 122 1.28 -11.12 8.97
N GLN A 123 2.43 -11.16 8.27
CA GLN A 123 2.91 -12.33 7.52
C GLN A 123 1.89 -12.82 6.49
N SER A 124 1.08 -11.91 5.93
CA SER A 124 0.06 -12.24 4.96
C SER A 124 0.14 -11.38 3.71
N ILE A 125 -0.31 -11.97 2.60
CA ILE A 125 -0.55 -11.26 1.35
C ILE A 125 -2.03 -10.93 1.32
N LYS A 126 -2.37 -9.64 1.25
CA LYS A 126 -3.75 -9.16 1.18
C LYS A 126 -4.07 -8.71 -0.23
N ILE A 127 -5.23 -9.14 -0.74
CA ILE A 127 -5.73 -8.79 -2.07
C ILE A 127 -6.88 -7.82 -1.90
N TRP A 128 -6.89 -6.76 -2.70
CA TRP A 128 -7.81 -5.64 -2.61
C TRP A 128 -8.40 -5.35 -3.98
N ASP A 129 -9.70 -5.07 -4.09
CA ASP A 129 -10.33 -4.63 -5.35
C ASP A 129 -10.91 -3.23 -5.16
N LEU A 130 -10.35 -2.24 -5.87
CA LEU A 130 -10.76 -0.83 -5.77
C LEU A 130 -12.24 -0.60 -6.07
N ARG A 131 -12.89 -1.50 -6.82
CA ARG A 131 -14.32 -1.41 -7.15
C ARG A 131 -15.20 -1.87 -5.99
N LYS A 132 -14.69 -2.76 -5.15
CA LYS A 132 -15.38 -3.32 -3.99
C LYS A 132 -15.12 -2.54 -2.69
N LEU A 133 -14.15 -1.61 -2.71
CA LEU A 133 -13.87 -0.70 -1.61
C LEU A 133 -14.96 0.38 -1.52
N GLY A 134 -15.93 0.17 -0.64
CA GLY A 134 -16.93 1.16 -0.26
C GLY A 134 -16.38 2.17 0.75
N LYS A 135 -17.11 3.26 1.02
CA LYS A 135 -16.72 4.25 2.05
C LYS A 135 -16.47 3.61 3.42
N ASN A 136 -17.24 2.58 3.77
CA ASN A 136 -17.19 1.89 5.06
C ASN A 136 -16.56 0.49 5.00
N LEU A 137 -16.28 -0.04 3.80
CA LEU A 137 -15.74 -1.39 3.64
C LEU A 137 -14.28 -1.29 3.15
N GLN A 138 -13.37 -1.34 4.12
CA GLN A 138 -11.93 -1.25 3.90
C GLN A 138 -11.22 -2.59 4.13
N ASN A 139 -11.94 -3.71 4.01
CA ASN A 139 -11.36 -5.03 4.21
C ASN A 139 -10.79 -5.57 2.89
N PRO A 140 -9.71 -6.36 2.94
CA PRO A 140 -9.23 -7.06 1.76
C PRO A 140 -10.27 -8.08 1.29
N ILE A 141 -10.33 -8.32 -0.01
CA ILE A 141 -11.22 -9.31 -0.63
C ILE A 141 -10.72 -10.74 -0.45
N ASN A 142 -9.40 -10.91 -0.24
CA ASN A 142 -8.79 -12.18 0.07
C ASN A 142 -7.53 -11.95 0.91
N GLU A 143 -7.21 -12.89 1.79
CA GLU A 143 -6.00 -12.90 2.60
C GLU A 143 -5.34 -14.26 2.49
N ILE A 144 -4.12 -14.27 1.94
CA ILE A 144 -3.31 -15.47 1.74
C ILE A 144 -2.32 -15.53 2.89
N LYS A 145 -2.39 -16.60 3.67
CA LYS A 145 -1.44 -16.95 4.73
C LYS A 145 -0.88 -18.31 4.40
N GLU A 146 0.44 -18.44 4.36
CA GLU A 146 1.04 -19.76 4.29
C GLU A 146 1.08 -20.41 5.67
N HIS A 147 0.97 -21.74 5.67
CA HIS A 147 0.73 -22.55 6.86
C HIS A 147 2.04 -23.00 7.55
N GLU A 148 3.19 -22.70 6.93
CA GLU A 148 4.52 -22.97 7.46
C GLU A 148 5.21 -21.63 7.78
N ASP A 149 6.12 -21.63 8.77
CA ASP A 149 6.87 -20.46 9.27
C ASP A 149 7.81 -19.79 8.22
N ILE A 150 7.61 -20.05 6.93
CA ILE A 150 8.30 -19.44 5.78
C ILE A 150 8.21 -17.90 5.84
N PHE A 151 7.11 -17.37 6.38
CA PHE A 151 6.90 -15.94 6.59
C PHE A 151 7.23 -15.45 8.00
N ALA A 152 7.90 -16.25 8.85
CA ALA A 152 8.14 -15.90 10.25
C ALA A 152 8.79 -14.51 10.44
N ASN A 153 9.61 -14.08 9.48
CA ASN A 153 10.32 -12.79 9.51
C ASN A 153 9.63 -11.68 8.69
N GLY A 154 8.42 -11.93 8.21
CA GLY A 154 7.62 -11.00 7.41
C GLY A 154 8.04 -10.94 5.94
N LEU A 155 7.14 -10.37 5.15
CA LEU A 155 7.33 -10.22 3.71
C LEU A 155 8.00 -8.88 3.41
N THR A 156 8.97 -8.89 2.49
CA THR A 156 9.76 -7.71 2.12
C THR A 156 9.33 -7.08 0.81
N ASP A 157 8.79 -7.86 -0.12
CA ASP A 157 8.35 -7.35 -1.41
C ASP A 157 7.32 -8.27 -2.09
N LEU A 158 6.69 -7.74 -3.13
CA LEU A 158 5.81 -8.45 -4.05
C LEU A 158 6.18 -8.13 -5.50
N ALA A 159 6.15 -9.15 -6.36
CA ALA A 159 6.25 -9.00 -7.81
C ALA A 159 5.16 -9.83 -8.48
N PHE A 160 4.52 -9.27 -9.51
CA PHE A 160 3.48 -9.96 -10.26
C PHE A 160 3.87 -10.11 -11.72
N ASN A 161 3.73 -11.32 -12.26
CA ASN A 161 3.97 -11.61 -13.67
C ASN A 161 2.65 -11.56 -14.45
N ASN A 162 2.49 -10.53 -15.28
CA ASN A 162 1.30 -10.32 -16.11
C ASN A 162 1.06 -11.43 -17.17
N HIS A 163 2.12 -12.12 -17.61
CA HIS A 163 2.03 -13.15 -18.64
C HIS A 163 1.53 -14.48 -18.06
N SER A 164 2.19 -14.97 -17.02
CA SER A 164 1.85 -16.25 -16.39
C SER A 164 0.76 -16.15 -15.32
N ASN A 165 0.39 -14.92 -14.91
CA ASN A 165 -0.57 -14.66 -13.84
C ASN A 165 -0.09 -15.17 -12.47
N ASP A 166 1.22 -15.21 -12.27
CA ASP A 166 1.85 -15.65 -11.03
C ASP A 166 2.20 -14.45 -10.14
N LEU A 167 1.97 -14.61 -8.84
CA LEU A 167 2.37 -13.65 -7.81
C LEU A 167 3.54 -14.23 -7.01
N TYR A 168 4.64 -13.50 -6.96
CA TYR A 168 5.83 -13.84 -6.19
C TYR A 168 5.92 -12.94 -4.97
N ALA A 169 6.20 -13.54 -3.82
CA ALA A 169 6.44 -12.83 -2.57
C ALA A 169 7.85 -13.14 -2.07
N LEU A 170 8.55 -12.10 -1.60
CA LEU A 170 9.86 -12.26 -0.99
C LEU A 170 9.72 -12.23 0.53
N SER A 171 10.28 -13.23 1.19
CA SER A 171 10.36 -13.35 2.65
C SER A 171 11.81 -13.26 3.11
N ARG A 172 12.05 -12.77 4.32
CA ARG A 172 13.38 -12.85 4.93
C ARG A 172 13.64 -14.28 5.42
N LYS A 173 14.66 -14.94 4.89
CA LYS A 173 15.15 -16.19 5.47
C LYS A 173 15.63 -15.92 6.90
N GLY A 174 15.18 -16.71 7.87
CA GLY A 174 15.74 -16.70 9.22
C GLY A 174 17.15 -17.27 9.18
N GLU A 175 18.07 -16.60 9.87
CA GLU A 175 19.39 -17.16 10.18
C GLU A 175 19.26 -18.38 11.10
#